data_AF-A0A1W2B6L3-F1
#
_entry.id   AF-A0A1W2B6L3-F1
#
_cell.length_a   1.000
_cell.length_b   1.000
_cell.length_c   1.000
_cell.angle_alpha   90.00
_cell.angle_beta   90.00
_cell.angle_gamma   90.00
#
_symmetry.space_group_name_H-M   'P 1'
#
loop_
_entity.id
_entity.type
_entity.pdbx_description
1 polymer ?
#
loop_
_entity_poly.entity_id
_entity_poly.type
_entity_poly.pdbx_seq_one_letter_code
_entity_poly.pdbx_strand_id
1 'polypeptide(L)'
;MRHTVLRVKAMPLMWTRHHKKRKFGRFILPSLTVAFLSYFSYHSLEGDFGLKAAEGFERQRFERSAELARLVAQREKLEKQVQLLSDGSLERDMLDEKARYQLNLSRPDEIVIFNTQTN
;
A
#
# COMPACT_ATOMS: atom_id res chain seq x y z
N MET A 1 1.77 89.17 -63.52
CA MET A 1 2.94 88.57 -62.85
C MET A 1 2.47 88.01 -61.50
N ARG A 2 2.90 86.78 -61.15
CA ARG A 2 2.81 86.11 -59.83
C ARG A 2 1.60 85.20 -59.53
N HIS A 3 1.75 83.96 -60.01
CA HIS A 3 1.67 82.67 -59.30
C HIS A 3 0.53 82.43 -58.30
N THR A 4 -0.49 81.74 -58.80
CA THR A 4 -1.46 80.95 -58.04
C THR A 4 -0.75 79.77 -57.37
N VAL A 5 -0.69 79.75 -56.05
CA VAL A 5 -0.21 78.59 -55.30
C VAL A 5 -1.41 77.66 -55.01
N LEU A 6 -1.51 76.58 -55.76
CA LEU A 6 -2.49 75.49 -55.57
C LEU A 6 -2.13 74.70 -54.30
N ARG A 7 -2.92 74.86 -53.24
CA ARG A 7 -2.82 74.07 -52.01
C ARG A 7 -3.60 72.76 -52.18
N VAL A 8 -2.89 71.68 -52.51
CA VAL A 8 -3.47 70.32 -52.54
C VAL A 8 -3.73 69.87 -51.10
N LYS A 9 -5.01 69.68 -50.76
CA LYS A 9 -5.45 69.09 -49.48
C LYS A 9 -5.42 67.57 -49.62
N ALA A 10 -4.46 66.92 -48.96
CA ALA A 10 -4.42 65.47 -48.90
C ALA A 10 -5.62 64.93 -48.09
N MET A 11 -6.37 63.98 -48.66
CA MET A 11 -7.41 63.21 -47.97
C MET A 11 -6.78 62.02 -47.22
N PRO A 12 -7.23 61.67 -46.00
CA PRO A 12 -6.70 60.53 -45.29
C PRO A 12 -7.23 59.23 -45.92
N LEU A 13 -6.32 58.38 -46.40
CA LEU A 13 -6.63 57.05 -46.90
C LEU A 13 -7.05 56.15 -45.71
N MET A 14 -8.32 55.78 -45.61
CA MET A 14 -8.78 54.82 -44.61
C MET A 14 -8.30 53.41 -44.97
N TRP A 15 -7.19 52.99 -44.36
CA TRP A 15 -6.70 51.61 -44.40
C TRP A 15 -7.49 50.77 -43.38
N THR A 16 -8.40 49.91 -43.84
CA THR A 16 -9.10 48.97 -42.96
C THR A 16 -8.23 47.74 -42.70
N ARG A 17 -7.54 47.71 -41.55
CA ARG A 17 -6.81 46.51 -41.09
C ARG A 17 -7.82 45.45 -40.64
N HIS A 18 -8.21 44.55 -41.53
CA HIS A 18 -9.04 43.41 -41.14
C HIS A 18 -8.19 42.35 -40.41
N HIS A 19 -8.23 42.38 -39.08
CA HIS A 19 -7.61 41.33 -38.26
C HIS A 19 -8.41 40.02 -38.42
N LYS A 20 -7.88 39.09 -39.22
CA LYS A 20 -8.43 37.74 -39.38
C LYS A 20 -8.40 37.03 -38.02
N LYS A 21 -9.56 36.93 -37.35
CA LYS A 21 -9.67 36.23 -36.06
C LYS A 21 -9.39 34.74 -36.27
N ARG A 22 -8.17 34.31 -35.92
CA ARG A 22 -7.77 32.90 -35.99
C ARG A 22 -8.50 32.13 -34.88
N LYS A 23 -9.55 31.39 -35.23
CA LYS A 23 -10.29 30.51 -34.29
C LYS A 23 -9.55 29.23 -33.92
N PHE A 24 -8.42 28.94 -34.57
CA PHE A 24 -7.61 27.72 -34.36
C PHE A 24 -7.09 27.56 -32.94
N GLY A 25 -6.82 28.67 -32.22
CA GLY A 25 -6.39 28.61 -30.82
C GLY A 25 -7.42 27.95 -29.89
N ARG A 26 -8.71 27.93 -30.28
CA ARG A 26 -9.79 27.35 -29.48
C ARG A 26 -9.78 25.82 -29.45
N PHE A 27 -9.08 25.17 -30.38
CA PHE A 27 -8.97 23.70 -30.44
C PHE A 27 -7.71 23.15 -29.76
N ILE A 28 -6.75 23.99 -29.41
CA ILE A 28 -5.50 23.57 -28.79
C ILE A 28 -5.78 22.93 -27.42
N LEU A 29 -6.56 23.62 -26.58
CA LEU A 29 -6.88 23.13 -25.24
C LEU A 29 -7.66 21.80 -25.27
N PRO A 30 -8.78 21.64 -26.00
CA PRO A 30 -9.48 20.36 -26.03
C PRO A 30 -8.66 19.23 -26.66
N SER A 31 -7.85 19.50 -27.68
CA SER A 31 -6.91 18.53 -28.25
C SER A 31 -5.92 18.02 -27.21
N LEU A 32 -5.33 18.95 -26.45
CA LEU A 32 -4.38 18.61 -25.40
C LEU A 32 -5.07 17.80 -24.29
N THR A 33 -6.26 18.20 -23.87
CA THR A 33 -7.05 17.46 -22.88
C THR A 33 -7.35 16.03 -23.32
N VAL A 34 -7.74 15.80 -24.57
CA VAL A 34 -7.98 14.45 -25.11
C VAL A 34 -6.69 13.62 -25.12
N ALA A 35 -5.56 14.21 -25.50
CA ALA A 35 -4.27 13.52 -25.48
C ALA A 35 -3.88 13.08 -24.05
N PHE A 36 -4.01 13.98 -23.06
CA PHE A 36 -3.76 13.65 -21.66
C PHE A 36 -4.72 12.58 -21.13
N LEU A 37 -6.02 12.72 -21.37
CA LEU A 37 -7.01 11.74 -20.94
C LEU A 37 -6.73 10.36 -21.54
N SER A 38 -6.37 10.30 -22.81
CA SER A 38 -6.03 9.03 -23.48
C SER A 38 -4.81 8.38 -22.85
N TYR A 39 -3.75 9.16 -22.59
CA TYR A 39 -2.53 8.68 -21.94
C TYR A 39 -2.80 8.14 -20.53
N PHE A 40 -3.52 8.90 -19.70
CA PHE A 40 -3.88 8.49 -18.34
C PHE A 40 -4.85 7.31 -18.30
N SER A 41 -5.79 7.24 -19.25
CA SER A 41 -6.73 6.11 -19.35
C SER A 41 -5.99 4.83 -19.70
N TYR A 42 -5.05 4.88 -20.66
CA TYR A 42 -4.20 3.75 -21.01
C TYR A 42 -3.32 3.30 -19.84
N HIS A 43 -2.63 4.24 -19.17
CA HIS A 43 -1.80 3.93 -18.01
C HIS A 43 -2.60 3.46 -16.80
N SER A 44 -3.87 3.83 -16.65
CA SER A 44 -4.76 3.28 -15.62
C SER A 44 -5.18 1.84 -15.88
N LEU A 45 -5.02 1.34 -17.12
CA LEU A 45 -5.33 -0.04 -17.48
C LEU A 45 -4.09 -0.94 -17.42
N GLU A 46 -2.92 -0.41 -17.77
CA GLU A 46 -1.65 -1.16 -17.80
C GLU A 46 -0.74 -0.94 -16.58
N GLY A 47 -0.99 0.09 -15.77
CA GLY A 47 -0.16 0.40 -14.61
C GLY A 47 -0.39 -0.54 -13.43
N ASP A 48 0.65 -0.68 -12.59
CA ASP A 48 0.67 -1.49 -11.36
C ASP A 48 -0.35 -1.06 -10.29
N PHE A 49 -1.01 0.10 -10.47
CA PHE A 49 -2.09 0.61 -9.61
C PHE A 49 -3.41 0.77 -10.38
N GLY A 50 -3.49 0.20 -11.58
CA GLY A 50 -4.66 0.23 -12.44
C GLY A 50 -5.79 -0.68 -11.97
N LEU A 51 -6.94 -0.61 -12.65
CA LEU A 51 -8.13 -1.41 -12.31
C LEU A 51 -7.85 -2.92 -12.24
N LYS A 52 -6.92 -3.42 -13.06
CA LYS A 52 -6.49 -4.83 -13.05
C LYS A 52 -5.60 -5.19 -11.85
N ALA A 53 -4.82 -4.24 -11.35
CA ALA A 53 -3.97 -4.46 -10.19
C ALA A 53 -4.80 -4.60 -8.90
N ALA A 54 -5.95 -3.93 -8.83
CA ALA A 54 -6.88 -4.05 -7.71
C ALA A 54 -7.29 -5.51 -7.42
N GLU A 55 -7.56 -6.30 -8.46
CA GLU A 55 -7.89 -7.72 -8.33
C GLU A 55 -6.72 -8.55 -7.78
N GLY A 56 -5.51 -8.28 -8.25
CA GLY A 56 -4.29 -8.92 -7.73
C GLY A 56 -4.00 -8.57 -6.27
N PHE A 57 -4.22 -7.32 -5.87
CA PHE A 57 -4.05 -6.88 -4.49
C PHE A 57 -5.09 -7.50 -3.56
N GLU A 58 -6.34 -7.64 -4.00
CA GLU A 58 -7.39 -8.26 -3.20
C GLU A 58 -7.10 -9.74 -2.93
N ARG A 59 -6.61 -10.46 -3.95
CA ARG A 59 -6.16 -11.85 -3.78
C ARG A 59 -4.97 -11.97 -2.83
N GLN A 60 -3.94 -11.12 -2.99
CA GLN A 60 -2.80 -11.10 -2.07
C GLN A 60 -3.20 -10.71 -0.64
N ARG A 61 -4.18 -9.82 -0.49
CA ARG A 61 -4.74 -9.48 0.83
C ARG A 61 -5.42 -10.68 1.45
N PHE A 62 -6.19 -11.43 0.68
CA PHE A 62 -6.86 -12.64 1.16
C PHE A 62 -5.84 -13.70 1.60
N GLU A 63 -4.87 -14.02 0.74
CA GLU A 63 -3.82 -15.00 1.03
C GLU A 63 -3.02 -14.63 2.30
N ARG A 64 -2.56 -13.36 2.40
CA ARG A 64 -1.84 -12.89 3.58
C ARG A 64 -2.71 -12.86 4.84
N SER A 65 -4.00 -12.55 4.71
CA SER A 65 -4.92 -12.57 5.86
C SER A 65 -5.18 -13.98 6.38
N ALA A 66 -5.26 -14.97 5.49
CA ALA A 66 -5.39 -16.37 5.86
C ALA A 66 -4.13 -16.89 6.56
N GLU A 67 -2.94 -16.50 6.08
CA GLU A 67 -1.68 -16.81 6.72
C GLU A 67 -1.57 -16.17 8.12
N LEU A 68 -1.95 -14.89 8.24
CA LEU A 68 -2.02 -14.19 9.52
C LEU A 68 -2.92 -14.94 10.51
N ALA A 69 -4.14 -15.32 10.09
CA ALA A 69 -5.08 -16.04 10.95
C ALA A 69 -4.50 -17.37 11.45
N ARG A 70 -3.80 -18.10 10.57
CA ARG A 70 -3.12 -19.35 10.95
C ARG A 70 -2.01 -19.11 11.98
N LEU A 71 -1.17 -18.09 11.77
CA LEU A 71 -0.07 -17.78 12.68
C LEU A 71 -0.58 -17.31 14.05
N VAL A 72 -1.63 -16.49 14.08
CA VAL A 72 -2.28 -16.06 15.32
C VAL A 72 -2.81 -17.27 16.09
N ALA A 73 -3.52 -18.18 15.42
CA ALA A 73 -4.02 -19.41 16.07
C ALA A 73 -2.89 -20.29 16.63
N GLN A 74 -1.74 -20.37 15.94
CA GLN A 74 -0.57 -21.08 16.44
C GLN A 74 0.02 -20.41 17.68
N ARG A 75 0.16 -19.08 17.65
CA ARG A 75 0.65 -18.28 18.78
C ARG A 75 -0.25 -18.44 19.99
N GLU A 76 -1.57 -18.33 19.83
CA GLU A 76 -2.53 -18.52 20.93
C GLU A 76 -2.47 -19.94 21.51
N LYS A 77 -2.32 -20.97 20.67
CA LYS A 77 -2.16 -22.35 21.14
C LYS A 77 -0.88 -22.52 21.98
N LEU A 78 0.24 -21.97 21.51
CA LEU A 78 1.51 -22.02 22.22
C LEU A 78 1.44 -21.25 23.53
N GLU A 79 0.81 -20.07 23.53
CA GLU A 79 0.64 -19.29 24.75
C GLU A 79 -0.23 -20.01 25.77
N LYS A 80 -1.30 -20.67 25.34
CA LYS A 80 -2.09 -21.51 26.23
C LYS A 80 -1.25 -22.66 26.80
N GLN A 81 -0.37 -23.27 26.01
CA GLN A 81 0.52 -24.33 26.49
C GLN A 81 1.55 -23.79 27.50
N VAL A 82 2.15 -22.63 27.21
CA VAL A 82 3.09 -21.96 28.13
C VAL A 82 2.38 -21.55 29.42
N GLN A 83 1.17 -21.02 29.32
CA GLN A 83 0.37 -20.65 30.48
C GLN A 83 0.03 -21.86 31.35
N LEU A 84 -0.34 -23.00 30.74
CA LEU A 84 -0.56 -24.25 31.45
C LEU A 84 0.73 -24.77 32.11
N LEU A 85 1.91 -24.46 31.56
CA LEU A 85 3.19 -24.77 32.18
C LEU A 85 3.59 -23.75 33.27
N SER A 86 3.06 -22.52 33.25
CA SER A 86 3.44 -21.45 34.18
C SER A 86 2.53 -21.31 35.40
N ASP A 87 1.22 -21.54 35.26
CA ASP A 87 0.22 -21.08 36.24
C ASP A 87 0.03 -21.99 37.47
N GLY A 88 0.81 -23.07 37.60
CA GLY A 88 0.64 -24.04 38.70
C GLY A 88 1.86 -24.22 39.57
N SER A 89 2.92 -24.79 39.02
CA SER A 89 4.08 -25.23 39.79
C SER A 89 5.08 -25.84 38.81
N LEU A 90 5.72 -25.04 37.95
CA LEU A 90 6.98 -25.50 37.34
C LEU A 90 8.02 -25.51 38.47
N GLU A 91 7.83 -26.47 39.37
CA GLU A 91 8.50 -26.67 40.63
C GLU A 91 9.97 -26.85 40.29
N ARG A 92 10.80 -26.12 41.01
CA ARG A 92 12.26 -26.21 40.93
C ARG A 92 12.74 -27.67 41.05
N ASP A 93 11.95 -28.51 41.71
CA ASP A 93 12.16 -29.95 41.87
C ASP A 93 11.93 -30.75 40.58
N MET A 94 10.99 -30.38 39.70
CA MET A 94 10.83 -31.00 38.37
C MET A 94 12.01 -30.66 37.43
N LEU A 95 12.57 -29.45 37.58
CA LEU A 95 13.78 -29.05 36.85
C LEU A 95 15.01 -29.84 37.36
N ASP A 96 15.11 -30.04 38.67
CA ASP A 96 16.16 -30.87 39.30
C ASP A 96 16.00 -32.36 38.94
N GLU A 97 14.77 -32.87 38.87
CA GLU A 97 14.48 -34.26 38.46
C GLU A 97 14.90 -34.51 37.00
N LYS A 98 14.52 -33.64 36.05
CA LYS A 98 14.96 -33.74 34.66
C LYS A 98 16.48 -33.63 34.52
N ALA A 99 17.11 -32.75 35.31
CA ALA A 99 18.56 -32.60 35.33
C ALA A 99 19.26 -33.86 35.86
N ARG A 100 18.79 -34.44 36.96
CA ARG A 100 19.34 -35.70 37.53
C ARG A 100 19.10 -36.91 36.63
N TYR A 101 17.94 -36.98 35.98
CA TYR A 101 17.60 -38.06 35.05
C TYR A 101 18.49 -38.04 33.80
N GLN A 102 18.71 -36.86 33.21
CA GLN A 102 19.61 -36.74 32.04
C GLN A 102 21.08 -36.94 32.39
N LEU A 103 21.49 -36.62 33.63
CA LEU A 103 22.85 -36.81 34.13
C LEU A 103 23.09 -38.19 34.76
N ASN A 104 22.12 -39.11 34.71
CA ASN A 104 22.22 -40.46 35.30
C ASN A 104 22.57 -40.45 36.80
N LEU A 105 22.10 -39.43 37.53
CA LEU A 105 22.35 -39.24 38.96
C LEU A 105 21.27 -39.87 39.87
N SER A 106 20.23 -40.48 39.30
CA SER A 106 19.24 -41.24 40.07
C SER A 106 19.80 -42.63 40.38
N ARG A 107 19.82 -42.99 41.66
CA ARG A 107 20.25 -44.32 42.09
C ARG A 107 19.14 -45.34 41.77
N PRO A 108 19.48 -46.61 41.46
CA PRO A 108 18.50 -47.62 41.03
C PRO A 108 17.37 -47.92 42.03
N ASP A 109 17.50 -47.45 43.26
CA ASP A 109 16.70 -47.78 44.44
C ASP A 109 15.80 -46.65 44.96
N GLU A 110 15.71 -45.50 44.28
CA GLU A 110 14.80 -44.40 44.68
C GLU A 110 13.39 -44.55 44.10
N ILE A 111 12.37 -44.40 44.96
CA ILE A 111 10.94 -44.40 44.61
C ILE A 111 10.39 -42.99 44.83
N VAL A 112 9.91 -42.34 43.75
CA VAL A 112 9.32 -40.99 43.79
C VAL A 112 7.79 -41.10 43.86
N ILE A 113 7.16 -40.41 44.83
CA ILE A 113 5.71 -40.38 45.03
C ILE A 113 5.20 -38.96 44.80
N PHE A 114 4.36 -38.76 43.78
CA PHE A 114 3.69 -37.48 43.52
C PHE A 114 2.39 -37.40 44.36
N ASN A 115 2.29 -36.41 45.25
CA ASN A 115 1.06 -36.15 46.01
C ASN A 115 0.16 -35.21 45.20
N THR A 116 -0.85 -35.77 44.53
CA THR A 116 -1.88 -34.98 43.83
C THR A 116 -2.95 -34.55 44.83
N GLN A 117 -2.81 -33.37 45.44
CA GLN A 117 -3.89 -32.80 46.23
C GLN A 117 -4.97 -32.26 45.30
N THR A 118 -6.04 -33.03 45.10
CA THR A 118 -7.30 -32.57 44.50
C THR A 118 -8.04 -31.70 45.50
N ASN A 119 -8.31 -30.44 45.13
CA ASN A 119 -9.34 -29.61 45.75
C ASN A 119 -10.65 -29.78 44.95
#